data_AF-A0A7J7C0X1-F1
#
_entry.id   AF-A0A7J7C0X1-F1
#
_cell.length_a   1.000
_cell.length_b   1.000
_cell.length_c   1.000
_cell.angle_alpha   90.00
_cell.angle_beta   90.00
_cell.angle_gamma   90.00
#
_symmetry.space_group_name_H-M   'P 1'
#
loop_
_entity.id
_entity.type
_entity.pdbx_description
1 polymer ?
#
loop_
_entity_poly.entity_id
_entity_poly.type
_entity_poly.pdbx_seq_one_letter_code
_entity_poly.pdbx_strand_id
1 'polypeptide(L)'
;MADYQPLPEIEEQPQPSLTSVKPTRVVSVDVFRGLCVFLMMLVDYGGAVFPVIAHSPWNGLRLAEFVMPFFLFIAGISTALAFKKVPNKVDATSKTVLRAVKLFLLGVLLQGGYFHGTKSLTYGVDIVKIRWLGVLQRISIGYVVAALCEIWLTHRTQREVKFVRSYCWHWCLAFSISAIYAGLLYGLYVPDWQIKVSNATIYSLPSNDANLYTVICSVRGDLGPACNSAGMIDRLVLGVDHLYAKPVYRNLKECNISTSGQVPDTSPAWCHAPFDPEGLLSSLTAAVTCIIGLQYGHVLAHLQDHKGRLCHWSLFSVLLLVLGLFLVFIGIPVNKSLYTINYMLITSASAGITFCFFYLLVDVYGYRYLTFILEWMGIHSLSIFVLVTSNLAVMSIQGFYLSVPANNIVHWIITRFVHT
;
A
#
# COMPACT_ATOMS: atom_id res chain seq x y z
N MET A 1 -79.74 -35.56 23.06
CA MET A 1 -78.77 -34.71 23.78
C MET A 1 -77.46 -35.48 23.70
N ALA A 2 -76.66 -35.20 22.67
CA ALA A 2 -75.41 -35.90 22.41
C ALA A 2 -74.27 -34.97 22.85
N ASP A 3 -73.35 -35.52 23.66
CA ASP A 3 -72.22 -34.82 24.26
C ASP A 3 -71.28 -34.24 23.21
N TYR A 4 -70.89 -32.98 23.42
CA TYR A 4 -69.86 -32.28 22.66
C TYR A 4 -68.49 -32.61 23.25
N GLN A 5 -67.66 -33.37 22.54
CA GLN A 5 -66.23 -33.52 22.86
C GLN A 5 -65.42 -32.42 22.15
N PRO A 6 -64.58 -31.65 22.86
CA PRO A 6 -63.65 -30.72 22.21
C PRO A 6 -62.51 -31.47 21.50
N LEU A 7 -62.10 -30.96 20.34
CA LEU A 7 -60.95 -31.44 19.55
C LEU A 7 -59.62 -31.25 20.32
N PRO A 8 -58.63 -32.15 20.15
CA PRO A 8 -57.33 -32.01 20.79
C PRO A 8 -56.54 -30.82 20.21
N GLU A 9 -55.90 -30.04 21.09
CA GLU A 9 -54.98 -28.97 20.73
C GLU A 9 -53.81 -29.52 19.89
N ILE A 10 -53.61 -28.93 18.71
CA ILE A 10 -52.43 -29.18 17.89
C ILE A 10 -51.26 -28.48 18.58
N GLU A 11 -50.39 -29.26 19.19
CA GLU A 11 -49.12 -28.80 19.74
C GLU A 11 -48.27 -28.23 18.59
N GLU A 12 -48.15 -26.90 18.51
CA GLU A 12 -47.25 -26.24 17.57
C GLU A 12 -45.82 -26.69 17.86
N GLN A 13 -45.26 -27.54 16.99
CA GLN A 13 -43.84 -27.84 17.02
C GLN A 13 -43.03 -26.53 16.87
N PRO A 14 -42.01 -26.28 17.71
CA PRO A 14 -41.19 -25.10 17.57
C PRO A 14 -40.51 -25.14 16.20
N GLN A 15 -40.79 -24.14 15.36
CA GLN A 15 -40.04 -23.92 14.12
C GLN A 15 -38.54 -23.87 14.46
N PRO A 16 -37.67 -24.62 13.75
CA PRO A 16 -36.24 -24.48 13.95
C PRO A 16 -35.86 -23.04 13.61
N SER A 17 -35.47 -22.30 14.64
CA SER A 17 -34.97 -20.94 14.51
C SER A 17 -33.86 -20.95 13.46
N LEU A 18 -34.04 -20.17 12.38
CA LEU A 18 -32.96 -19.86 11.45
C LEU A 18 -31.88 -19.14 12.25
N THR A 19 -30.95 -19.91 12.82
CA THR A 19 -29.69 -19.37 13.30
C THR A 19 -29.04 -18.73 12.08
N SER A 20 -29.05 -17.40 12.07
CA SER A 20 -28.26 -16.59 11.15
C SER A 20 -26.80 -17.05 11.33
N VAL A 21 -26.34 -17.98 10.49
CA VAL A 21 -24.95 -18.41 10.44
C VAL A 21 -24.16 -17.14 10.14
N LYS A 22 -23.50 -16.59 11.17
CA LYS A 22 -22.60 -15.45 10.98
C LYS A 22 -21.62 -15.84 9.87
N PRO A 23 -21.43 -15.00 8.84
CA PRO A 23 -20.53 -15.34 7.74
C PRO A 23 -19.17 -15.69 8.33
N THR A 24 -18.69 -16.90 8.03
CA THR A 24 -17.42 -17.41 8.52
C THR A 24 -16.31 -16.54 7.95
N ARG A 25 -15.66 -15.79 8.85
CA ARG A 25 -14.55 -14.90 8.51
C ARG A 25 -13.35 -15.74 8.08
N VAL A 26 -12.72 -15.39 6.96
CA VAL A 26 -11.54 -16.11 6.44
C VAL A 26 -10.32 -15.60 7.18
N VAL A 27 -9.70 -16.46 8.00
CA VAL A 27 -8.68 -16.04 8.96
C VAL A 27 -7.36 -15.70 8.26
N SER A 28 -7.01 -16.42 7.20
CA SER A 28 -5.80 -16.11 6.42
C SER A 28 -5.78 -14.68 5.86
N VAL A 29 -6.95 -14.10 5.55
CA VAL A 29 -7.06 -12.73 5.05
C VAL A 29 -6.69 -11.73 6.14
N ASP A 30 -7.11 -11.96 7.38
CA ASP A 30 -6.75 -11.10 8.51
C ASP A 30 -5.29 -11.31 8.89
N VAL A 31 -4.79 -12.55 8.96
CA VAL A 31 -3.37 -12.84 9.24
C VAL A 31 -2.44 -12.18 8.21
N PHE A 32 -2.76 -12.26 6.91
CA PHE A 32 -1.97 -11.61 5.87
C PHE A 32 -1.99 -10.09 6.01
N ARG A 33 -3.15 -9.50 6.30
CA ARG A 33 -3.26 -8.06 6.57
C ARG A 33 -2.43 -7.65 7.79
N GLY A 34 -2.43 -8.47 8.83
CA GLY A 34 -1.60 -8.30 10.01
C GLY A 34 -0.11 -8.36 9.72
N LEU A 35 0.32 -9.29 8.85
CA LEU A 35 1.70 -9.33 8.36
C LEU A 35 2.08 -8.01 7.68
N CYS A 36 1.21 -7.44 6.83
CA CYS A 36 1.50 -6.15 6.18
C CYS A 36 1.77 -5.04 7.22
N VAL A 37 0.93 -4.95 8.25
CA VAL A 37 1.07 -3.95 9.33
C VAL A 37 2.32 -4.20 10.15
N PHE A 38 2.62 -5.47 10.47
CA PHE A 38 3.83 -5.85 11.18
C PHE A 38 5.09 -5.49 10.40
N LEU A 39 5.15 -5.82 9.10
CA LEU A 39 6.29 -5.50 8.24
C LEU A 39 6.46 -3.98 8.08
N MET A 40 5.38 -3.23 7.92
CA MET A 40 5.42 -1.76 7.90
C MET A 40 6.06 -1.21 9.18
N MET A 41 5.58 -1.64 10.35
CA MET A 41 6.14 -1.23 11.64
C MET A 41 7.62 -1.62 11.77
N LEU A 42 7.98 -2.84 11.38
CA LEU A 42 9.36 -3.32 11.41
C LEU A 42 10.29 -2.47 10.55
N VAL A 43 9.86 -2.08 9.37
CA VAL A 43 10.65 -1.29 8.41
C VAL A 43 10.74 0.17 8.87
N ASP A 44 9.64 0.77 9.33
CA ASP A 44 9.60 2.17 9.77
C ASP A 44 10.50 2.42 10.99
N TYR A 45 10.52 1.49 11.96
CA TYR A 45 11.32 1.64 13.17
C TYR A 45 12.68 0.93 13.11
N GLY A 46 12.79 -0.19 12.40
CA GLY A 46 14.02 -0.99 12.30
C GLY A 46 14.90 -0.62 11.12
N GLY A 47 14.37 0.01 10.08
CA GLY A 47 15.09 0.31 8.83
C GLY A 47 16.31 1.22 9.02
N ALA A 48 16.28 2.11 10.00
CA ALA A 48 17.44 2.96 10.31
C ALA A 48 18.62 2.19 10.90
N VAL A 49 18.36 1.08 11.60
CA VAL A 49 19.38 0.27 12.28
C VAL A 49 19.89 -0.86 11.39
N PHE A 50 19.00 -1.45 10.59
CA PHE A 50 19.30 -2.64 9.80
C PHE A 50 19.14 -2.35 8.30
N PRO A 51 20.25 -2.12 7.55
CA PRO A 51 20.19 -1.78 6.13
C PRO A 51 19.47 -2.81 5.26
N VAL A 52 19.47 -4.09 5.65
CA VAL A 52 18.81 -5.19 4.92
C VAL A 52 17.29 -5.02 4.86
N ILE A 53 16.69 -4.45 5.92
CA ILE A 53 15.25 -4.19 6.00
C ILE A 53 14.88 -2.75 5.62
N ALA A 54 15.86 -1.89 5.34
CA ALA A 54 15.64 -0.53 4.87
C ALA A 54 15.23 -0.49 3.39
N HIS A 55 14.76 0.67 2.93
CA HIS A 55 14.48 0.88 1.51
C HIS A 55 15.74 0.86 0.65
N SER A 56 15.63 0.35 -0.59
CA SER A 56 16.69 0.54 -1.59
C SER A 56 16.73 2.02 -2.03
N PRO A 57 17.90 2.64 -2.20
CA PRO A 57 17.98 4.05 -2.60
C PRO A 57 17.22 4.39 -3.89
N TRP A 58 17.25 3.50 -4.88
CA TRP A 58 16.52 3.69 -6.13
C TRP A 58 16.10 2.37 -6.76
N ASN A 59 17.07 1.62 -7.28
CA ASN A 59 16.86 0.28 -7.84
C ASN A 59 17.19 -0.79 -6.80
N GLY A 60 16.43 -1.89 -6.85
CA GLY A 60 16.64 -3.04 -5.99
C GLY A 60 15.37 -3.53 -5.32
N LEU A 61 15.50 -4.66 -4.62
CA LEU A 61 14.41 -5.31 -3.93
C LEU A 61 14.88 -5.66 -2.52
N ARG A 62 14.43 -4.90 -1.52
CA ARG A 62 14.64 -5.15 -0.08
C ARG A 62 13.31 -5.45 0.61
N LEU A 63 13.35 -5.90 1.87
CA LEU A 63 12.12 -6.29 2.61
C LEU A 63 11.08 -5.15 2.63
N ALA A 64 11.53 -3.92 2.79
CA ALA A 64 10.71 -2.71 2.79
C ALA A 64 9.86 -2.51 1.54
N GLU A 65 10.29 -3.07 0.41
CA GLU A 65 9.60 -2.89 -0.86
C GLU A 65 8.38 -3.79 -1.01
N PHE A 66 8.28 -4.87 -0.23
CA PHE A 66 7.11 -5.76 -0.29
C PHE A 66 5.89 -5.21 0.47
N VAL A 67 6.08 -4.28 1.41
CA VAL A 67 5.03 -3.77 2.31
C VAL A 67 3.83 -3.21 1.53
N MET A 68 4.08 -2.25 0.63
CA MET A 68 3.01 -1.58 -0.12
C MET A 68 2.28 -2.52 -1.10
N PRO A 69 2.96 -3.29 -1.97
CA PRO A 69 2.31 -4.28 -2.82
C PRO A 69 1.46 -5.28 -2.03
N PHE A 70 1.89 -5.72 -0.85
CA PHE A 70 1.11 -6.66 -0.03
C PHE A 70 -0.18 -6.01 0.47
N PHE A 71 -0.16 -4.74 0.89
CA PHE A 71 -1.37 -3.99 1.26
C PHE A 71 -2.36 -3.86 0.09
N LEU A 72 -1.86 -3.54 -1.11
CA LEU A 72 -2.69 -3.42 -2.31
C LEU A 72 -3.30 -4.77 -2.71
N PHE A 73 -2.50 -5.83 -2.68
CA PHE A 73 -2.93 -7.18 -2.98
C PHE A 73 -4.04 -7.67 -2.04
N ILE A 74 -3.87 -7.52 -0.71
CA ILE A 74 -4.89 -7.93 0.26
C ILE A 74 -6.14 -7.05 0.24
N ALA A 75 -6.00 -5.76 -0.13
CA ALA A 75 -7.13 -4.88 -0.39
C ALA A 75 -7.96 -5.40 -1.58
N GLY A 76 -7.29 -5.86 -2.64
CA GLY A 76 -7.91 -6.56 -3.78
C GLY A 76 -8.72 -7.79 -3.37
N ILE A 77 -8.10 -8.72 -2.62
CA ILE A 77 -8.78 -9.93 -2.12
C ILE A 77 -10.02 -9.54 -1.30
N SER A 78 -9.88 -8.56 -0.40
CA SER A 78 -10.96 -8.10 0.47
C SER A 78 -12.13 -7.51 -0.34
N THR A 79 -11.85 -6.81 -1.44
CA THR A 79 -12.85 -6.25 -2.35
C THR A 79 -13.71 -7.34 -3.01
N ALA A 80 -13.10 -8.42 -3.51
CA ALA A 80 -13.83 -9.53 -4.12
C ALA A 80 -14.78 -10.22 -3.12
N LEU A 81 -14.36 -10.35 -1.86
CA LEU A 81 -15.20 -10.90 -0.79
C LEU A 81 -16.34 -9.96 -0.40
N ALA A 82 -16.07 -8.65 -0.34
CA ALA A 82 -17.07 -7.63 0.01
C ALA A 82 -18.19 -7.51 -1.03
N PHE A 83 -17.85 -7.60 -2.32
CA PHE A 83 -18.82 -7.47 -3.42
C PHE A 83 -19.31 -8.82 -3.97
N LYS A 84 -19.17 -9.92 -3.21
CA LYS A 84 -19.67 -11.25 -3.60
C LYS A 84 -21.16 -11.25 -3.98
N LYS A 85 -21.97 -10.37 -3.38
CA LYS A 85 -23.38 -10.13 -3.72
C LYS A 85 -23.65 -8.63 -3.81
N VAL A 86 -23.85 -8.11 -5.02
CA VAL A 86 -24.22 -6.70 -5.24
C VAL A 86 -25.69 -6.63 -5.66
N PRO A 87 -26.61 -6.21 -4.77
CA PRO A 87 -28.02 -6.08 -5.12
C PRO A 87 -28.30 -4.85 -6.00
N ASN A 88 -27.64 -3.72 -5.73
CA ASN A 88 -27.76 -2.49 -6.50
C ASN A 88 -26.37 -1.89 -6.80
N LYS A 89 -26.03 -1.77 -8.09
CA LYS A 89 -24.72 -1.29 -8.55
C LYS A 89 -24.47 0.19 -8.21
N VAL A 90 -25.50 1.03 -8.27
CA VAL A 90 -25.37 2.48 -8.02
C VAL A 90 -25.11 2.75 -6.55
N ASP A 91 -25.89 2.11 -5.66
CA ASP A 91 -25.69 2.21 -4.21
C ASP A 91 -24.32 1.66 -3.79
N ALA A 92 -23.92 0.50 -4.34
CA ALA A 92 -22.59 -0.06 -4.11
C ALA A 92 -21.46 0.88 -4.58
N THR A 93 -21.63 1.52 -5.73
CA THR A 93 -20.67 2.50 -6.26
C THR A 93 -20.55 3.70 -5.34
N SER A 94 -21.67 4.30 -4.92
CA SER A 94 -21.68 5.45 -4.00
C SER A 94 -20.98 5.13 -2.67
N LYS A 95 -21.31 3.99 -2.04
CA LYS A 95 -20.68 3.54 -0.79
C LYS A 95 -19.17 3.32 -0.96
N THR A 96 -18.76 2.75 -2.09
CA THR A 96 -17.35 2.52 -2.42
C THR A 96 -16.58 3.81 -2.56
N VAL A 97 -17.11 4.76 -3.36
CA VAL A 97 -16.50 6.06 -3.59
C VAL A 97 -16.41 6.84 -2.28
N LEU A 98 -17.47 6.87 -1.47
CA LEU A 98 -17.46 7.54 -0.17
C LEU A 98 -16.40 6.96 0.77
N ARG A 99 -16.25 5.63 0.81
CA ARG A 99 -15.20 4.97 1.60
C ARG A 99 -13.80 5.35 1.10
N ALA A 100 -13.59 5.37 -0.21
CA ALA A 100 -12.34 5.78 -0.82
C ALA A 100 -12.00 7.25 -0.48
N VAL A 101 -12.97 8.16 -0.59
CA VAL A 101 -12.81 9.58 -0.22
C VAL A 101 -12.44 9.71 1.26
N LYS A 102 -13.14 9.03 2.17
CA LYS A 102 -12.80 9.05 3.61
C LYS A 102 -11.38 8.56 3.88
N LEU A 103 -10.96 7.47 3.22
CA LEU A 103 -9.61 6.93 3.36
C LEU A 103 -8.55 7.88 2.78
N PHE A 104 -8.85 8.52 1.66
CA PHE A 104 -7.97 9.50 1.02
C PHE A 104 -7.78 10.73 1.90
N LEU A 105 -8.86 11.31 2.43
CA LEU A 105 -8.82 12.47 3.32
C LEU A 105 -8.09 12.14 4.64
N LEU A 106 -8.30 10.94 5.19
CA LEU A 106 -7.54 10.45 6.34
C LEU A 106 -6.04 10.39 6.02
N GLY A 107 -5.67 9.92 4.82
CA GLY A 107 -4.29 9.94 4.33
C GLY A 107 -3.67 11.32 4.30
N VAL A 108 -4.37 12.29 3.69
CA VAL A 108 -3.91 13.68 3.60
C VAL A 108 -3.74 14.28 5.00
N LEU A 109 -4.65 14.00 5.94
CA LEU A 109 -4.56 14.48 7.32
C LEU A 109 -3.34 13.92 8.06
N LEU A 110 -3.09 12.60 7.96
CA LEU A 110 -1.96 11.96 8.63
C LEU A 110 -0.62 12.40 8.04
N GLN A 111 -0.56 12.57 6.72
CA GLN A 111 0.67 12.85 6.00
C GLN A 111 1.01 14.34 5.91
N GLY A 112 0.00 15.20 5.97
CA GLY A 112 0.15 16.66 6.01
C GLY A 112 0.84 17.19 7.27
N GLY A 113 1.26 16.30 8.18
CA GLY A 113 2.01 16.68 9.37
C GLY A 113 1.15 17.26 10.49
N TYR A 114 -0.17 17.00 10.48
CA TYR A 114 -1.06 17.49 11.55
C TYR A 114 -0.54 17.10 12.94
N PHE A 115 0.02 15.90 13.05
CA PHE A 115 0.76 15.43 14.22
C PHE A 115 2.27 15.64 13.98
N HIS A 116 2.85 16.69 14.55
CA HIS A 116 4.29 16.96 14.44
C HIS A 116 5.09 15.99 15.33
N GLY A 117 6.32 15.69 14.91
CA GLY A 117 7.22 14.82 15.64
C GLY A 117 7.67 15.40 16.99
N THR A 118 8.33 14.58 17.80
CA THR A 118 8.73 14.83 19.20
C THR A 118 9.64 16.05 19.42
N LYS A 119 10.05 16.75 18.35
CA LYS A 119 10.96 17.90 18.35
C LYS A 119 10.30 19.23 17.99
N SER A 120 9.02 19.27 17.59
CA SER A 120 8.30 20.52 17.30
C SER A 120 6.92 20.55 17.97
N LEU A 121 6.65 21.63 18.70
CA LEU A 121 5.36 21.89 19.37
C LEU A 121 4.37 22.67 18.49
N THR A 122 4.72 22.93 17.23
CA THR A 122 3.83 23.59 16.27
C THR A 122 2.71 22.64 15.87
N TYR A 123 1.45 23.00 16.14
CA TYR A 123 0.28 22.26 15.66
C TYR A 123 -0.26 22.94 14.39
N GLY A 124 -0.57 22.16 13.35
CA GLY A 124 -1.14 22.69 12.10
C GLY A 124 -0.67 21.92 10.86
N VAL A 125 -1.18 22.31 9.70
CA VAL A 125 -0.75 21.79 8.38
C VAL A 125 -0.39 22.99 7.53
N ASP A 126 0.83 23.03 7.00
CA ASP A 126 1.19 24.02 5.97
C ASP A 126 0.50 23.61 4.67
N ILE A 127 -0.60 24.28 4.34
CA ILE A 127 -1.42 23.98 3.17
C ILE A 127 -0.62 24.19 1.88
N VAL A 128 0.37 25.08 1.88
CA VAL A 128 1.22 25.36 0.71
C VAL A 128 2.20 24.21 0.45
N LYS A 129 2.58 23.46 1.50
CA LYS A 129 3.55 22.35 1.42
C LYS A 129 2.92 20.99 1.70
N ILE A 130 1.59 20.90 1.66
CA ILE A 130 0.90 19.65 1.98
C ILE A 130 1.20 18.59 0.91
N ARG A 131 1.56 17.38 1.35
CA ARG A 131 1.79 16.27 0.41
C ARG A 131 0.46 15.61 0.05
N TRP A 132 0.07 15.71 -1.22
CA TRP A 132 -1.22 15.19 -1.71
C TRP A 132 -1.26 13.67 -1.85
N LEU A 133 -0.16 13.08 -2.32
CA LEU A 133 -0.08 11.64 -2.64
C LEU A 133 0.75 10.89 -1.58
N GLY A 134 0.26 9.73 -1.20
CA GLY A 134 0.86 8.92 -0.15
C GLY A 134 0.26 7.53 -0.05
N VAL A 135 0.64 6.84 1.03
CA VAL A 135 0.35 5.41 1.19
C VAL A 135 -1.15 5.12 1.20
N LEU A 136 -1.91 5.84 2.02
CA LEU A 136 -3.37 5.63 2.11
C LEU A 136 -4.12 6.08 0.86
N GLN A 137 -3.64 7.15 0.22
CA GLN A 137 -4.18 7.67 -1.03
C GLN A 137 -4.00 6.65 -2.16
N ARG A 138 -2.82 6.05 -2.27
CA ARG A 138 -2.55 4.99 -3.24
C ARG A 138 -3.42 3.76 -2.98
N ILE A 139 -3.56 3.32 -1.72
CA ILE A 139 -4.47 2.22 -1.35
C ILE A 139 -5.91 2.57 -1.71
N SER A 140 -6.34 3.82 -1.48
CA SER A 140 -7.67 4.30 -1.82
C SER A 140 -7.94 4.27 -3.33
N ILE A 141 -7.00 4.76 -4.15
CA ILE A 141 -7.06 4.72 -5.61
C ILE A 141 -7.14 3.27 -6.10
N GLY A 142 -6.25 2.39 -5.61
CA GLY A 142 -6.27 0.99 -6.01
C GLY A 142 -7.56 0.27 -5.60
N TYR A 143 -8.07 0.54 -4.40
CA TYR A 143 -9.34 0.01 -3.90
C TYR A 143 -10.52 0.44 -4.78
N VAL A 144 -10.67 1.74 -5.08
CA VAL A 144 -11.81 2.23 -5.86
C VAL A 144 -11.77 1.70 -7.29
N VAL A 145 -10.60 1.63 -7.93
CA VAL A 145 -10.46 1.06 -9.28
C VAL A 145 -10.84 -0.42 -9.28
N ALA A 146 -10.31 -1.22 -8.34
CA ALA A 146 -10.65 -2.64 -8.24
C ALA A 146 -12.13 -2.87 -7.91
N ALA A 147 -12.72 -2.04 -7.07
CA ALA A 147 -14.13 -2.16 -6.68
C ALA A 147 -15.08 -1.75 -7.82
N LEU A 148 -14.78 -0.68 -8.56
CA LEU A 148 -15.54 -0.30 -9.75
C LEU A 148 -15.42 -1.37 -10.85
N CYS A 149 -14.21 -1.92 -11.02
CA CYS A 149 -13.94 -3.05 -11.90
C CYS A 149 -14.85 -4.25 -11.52
N GLU A 150 -14.96 -4.59 -10.24
CA GLU A 150 -15.81 -5.68 -9.77
C GLU A 150 -17.31 -5.40 -9.92
N ILE A 151 -17.79 -4.18 -9.64
CA ILE A 151 -19.22 -3.85 -9.71
C ILE A 151 -19.72 -3.79 -11.15
N TRP A 152 -18.93 -3.23 -12.06
CA TRP A 152 -19.38 -2.91 -13.42
C TRP A 152 -18.99 -3.97 -14.45
N LEU A 153 -17.79 -4.54 -14.36
CA LEU A 153 -17.26 -5.45 -15.39
C LEU A 153 -17.55 -6.93 -15.12
N THR A 154 -17.99 -7.28 -13.91
CA THR A 154 -18.30 -8.67 -13.57
C THR A 154 -19.65 -9.09 -14.16
N HIS A 155 -19.60 -9.98 -15.17
CA HIS A 155 -20.77 -10.59 -15.78
C HIS A 155 -21.00 -11.99 -15.20
N ARG A 156 -21.89 -12.09 -14.20
CA ARG A 156 -22.15 -13.34 -13.47
C ARG A 156 -23.02 -14.27 -14.30
N THR A 157 -22.42 -15.31 -14.89
CA THR A 157 -23.16 -16.35 -15.62
C THR A 157 -23.05 -17.68 -14.87
N GLN A 158 -24.17 -18.38 -14.69
CA GLN A 158 -24.34 -19.54 -13.80
C GLN A 158 -23.60 -20.85 -14.16
N ARG A 159 -22.69 -20.89 -15.15
CA ARG A 159 -22.01 -22.13 -15.56
C ARG A 159 -20.49 -22.05 -15.45
N GLU A 160 -19.92 -23.05 -14.77
CA GLU A 160 -18.49 -23.32 -14.50
C GLU A 160 -17.54 -23.08 -15.69
N VAL A 161 -17.98 -23.35 -16.92
CA VAL A 161 -17.16 -23.21 -18.16
C VAL A 161 -16.91 -21.73 -18.56
N LYS A 162 -17.40 -20.76 -17.78
CA LYS A 162 -17.25 -19.31 -18.05
C LYS A 162 -16.38 -18.56 -17.03
N PHE A 163 -15.66 -19.23 -16.12
CA PHE A 163 -14.79 -18.53 -15.15
C PHE A 163 -13.79 -17.60 -15.86
N VAL A 164 -13.03 -18.11 -16.84
CA VAL A 164 -12.04 -17.31 -17.61
C VAL A 164 -12.70 -16.19 -18.43
N ARG A 165 -13.87 -16.46 -19.03
CA ARG A 165 -14.59 -15.47 -19.85
C ARG A 165 -15.24 -14.37 -19.02
N SER A 166 -15.62 -14.65 -17.77
CA SER A 166 -16.24 -13.68 -16.86
C SER A 166 -15.24 -12.62 -16.38
N TYR A 167 -13.96 -12.99 -16.22
CA TYR A 167 -12.88 -12.11 -15.74
C TYR A 167 -11.96 -11.56 -16.83
N CYS A 168 -12.22 -11.88 -18.10
CA CYS A 168 -11.46 -11.34 -19.23
C CYS A 168 -11.45 -9.80 -19.24
N TRP A 169 -12.58 -9.16 -18.90
CA TRP A 169 -12.65 -7.70 -18.82
C TRP A 169 -11.78 -7.08 -17.71
N HIS A 170 -11.58 -7.79 -16.60
CA HIS A 170 -10.65 -7.35 -15.55
C HIS A 170 -9.21 -7.36 -16.07
N TRP A 171 -8.84 -8.41 -16.81
CA TRP A 171 -7.53 -8.51 -17.46
C TRP A 171 -7.35 -7.47 -18.56
N CYS A 172 -8.36 -7.25 -19.41
CA CYS A 172 -8.32 -6.18 -20.42
C CYS A 172 -8.09 -4.81 -19.77
N LEU A 173 -8.75 -4.51 -18.65
CA LEU A 173 -8.54 -3.28 -17.91
C LEU A 173 -7.12 -3.21 -17.32
N ALA A 174 -6.65 -4.28 -16.68
CA ALA A 174 -5.31 -4.35 -16.11
C ALA A 174 -4.19 -4.16 -17.16
N PHE A 175 -4.33 -4.81 -18.33
CA PHE A 175 -3.40 -4.63 -19.45
C PHE A 175 -3.49 -3.22 -20.04
N SER A 176 -4.69 -2.65 -20.17
CA SER A 176 -4.87 -1.27 -20.66
C SER A 176 -4.21 -0.25 -19.73
N ILE A 177 -4.42 -0.37 -18.41
CA ILE A 177 -3.78 0.51 -17.40
C ILE A 177 -2.26 0.34 -17.45
N SER A 178 -1.76 -0.89 -17.57
CA SER A 178 -0.31 -1.16 -17.67
C SER A 178 0.30 -0.62 -18.96
N ALA A 179 -0.42 -0.67 -20.08
CA ALA A 179 -0.01 -0.13 -21.36
C ALA A 179 0.04 1.41 -21.33
N ILE A 180 -0.97 2.06 -20.72
CA ILE A 180 -0.97 3.51 -20.50
C ILE A 180 0.23 3.90 -19.64
N TYR A 181 0.46 3.19 -18.54
CA TYR A 181 1.62 3.40 -17.67
C TYR A 181 2.94 3.30 -18.45
N ALA A 182 3.13 2.23 -19.24
CA ALA A 182 4.34 2.04 -20.03
C ALA A 182 4.51 3.12 -21.10
N GLY A 183 3.43 3.50 -21.78
CA GLY A 183 3.44 4.56 -22.79
C GLY A 183 3.83 5.92 -22.19
N LEU A 184 3.33 6.25 -21.00
CA LEU A 184 3.71 7.49 -20.30
C LEU A 184 5.13 7.42 -19.74
N LEU A 185 5.54 6.28 -19.16
CA LEU A 185 6.85 6.13 -18.56
C LEU A 185 7.98 6.20 -19.60
N TYR A 186 7.84 5.44 -20.70
CA TYR A 186 8.89 5.31 -21.72
C TYR A 186 8.72 6.29 -22.89
N GLY A 187 7.50 6.71 -23.19
CA GLY A 187 7.20 7.51 -24.39
C GLY A 187 7.32 9.02 -24.22
N LEU A 188 7.16 9.57 -23.01
CA LEU A 188 7.19 11.01 -22.79
C LEU A 188 8.61 11.59 -22.85
N TYR A 189 8.72 12.78 -23.43
CA TYR A 189 9.95 13.57 -23.43
C TYR A 189 10.05 14.41 -22.18
N VAL A 190 11.20 14.31 -21.50
CA VAL A 190 11.48 15.08 -20.28
C VAL A 190 12.44 16.22 -20.64
N PRO A 191 11.96 17.47 -20.68
CA PRO A 191 12.82 18.63 -20.90
C PRO A 191 13.67 18.93 -19.66
N ASP A 192 14.67 19.77 -19.84
CA ASP A 192 15.46 20.32 -18.74
C ASP A 192 14.57 21.13 -17.81
N TRP A 193 14.88 21.10 -16.51
CA TRP A 193 14.04 21.73 -15.49
C TRP A 193 14.89 22.34 -14.37
N GLN A 194 14.30 23.27 -13.63
CA GLN A 194 14.99 24.05 -12.60
C GLN A 194 14.31 23.90 -11.23
N ILE A 195 15.11 23.98 -10.17
CA ILE A 195 14.69 23.87 -8.78
C ILE A 195 15.18 25.07 -8.01
N LYS A 196 14.29 25.67 -7.25
CA LYS A 196 14.64 26.69 -6.26
C LYS A 196 14.76 26.00 -4.90
N VAL A 197 15.95 26.01 -4.32
CA VAL A 197 16.17 25.51 -2.97
C VAL A 197 16.41 26.71 -2.07
N SER A 198 15.47 26.96 -1.14
CA SER A 198 15.65 27.95 -0.09
C SER A 198 16.43 27.33 1.06
N ASN A 199 17.59 27.90 1.40
CA ASN A 199 18.35 27.52 2.59
C ASN A 199 17.60 27.96 3.86
N ALA A 200 16.66 27.15 4.32
CA ALA A 200 16.05 27.34 5.62
C ALA A 200 17.00 26.80 6.71
N THR A 201 18.06 27.55 7.03
CA THR A 201 18.72 27.43 8.33
C THR A 201 17.75 27.94 9.39
N ILE A 202 17.43 27.09 10.37
CA ILE A 202 16.35 27.27 11.37
C ILE A 202 16.54 28.51 12.29
N TYR A 203 17.59 29.33 12.13
CA TYR A 203 17.84 30.48 13.01
C TYR A 203 18.39 31.76 12.34
N SER A 204 18.19 31.97 11.04
CA SER A 204 18.60 33.24 10.41
C SER A 204 17.48 33.86 9.58
N LEU A 205 17.38 35.20 9.65
CA LEU A 205 16.52 36.05 8.82
C LEU A 205 16.43 35.53 7.37
N PRO A 206 15.29 35.70 6.67
CA PRO A 206 15.13 35.24 5.31
C PRO A 206 16.14 35.96 4.41
N SER A 207 17.24 35.29 4.10
CA SER A 207 18.13 35.69 3.03
C SER A 207 17.49 35.24 1.73
N ASN A 208 17.44 36.16 0.77
CA ASN A 208 16.85 35.96 -0.56
C ASN A 208 17.71 35.07 -1.48
N ASP A 209 18.74 34.41 -0.93
CA ASP A 209 19.67 33.56 -1.70
C ASP A 209 19.04 32.18 -1.89
N ALA A 210 18.03 32.12 -2.75
CA ALA A 210 17.52 30.87 -3.29
C ALA A 210 18.49 30.37 -4.37
N ASN A 211 19.21 29.28 -4.07
CA ASN A 211 20.07 28.66 -5.06
C ASN A 211 19.20 28.01 -6.15
N LEU A 212 19.41 28.44 -7.39
CA LEU A 212 18.75 27.92 -8.58
C LEU A 212 19.61 26.80 -9.16
N TYR A 213 19.13 25.57 -9.05
CA TYR A 213 19.77 24.40 -9.61
C TYR A 213 19.08 24.01 -10.93
N THR A 214 19.85 23.81 -11.99
CA THR A 214 19.35 23.33 -13.29
C THR A 214 19.70 21.86 -13.46
N VAL A 215 18.71 21.05 -13.82
CA VAL A 215 18.84 19.62 -14.12
C VAL A 215 18.69 19.42 -15.62
N ILE A 216 19.75 18.92 -16.26
CA ILE A 216 19.80 18.66 -17.69
C ILE A 216 19.33 17.22 -17.92
N CYS A 217 18.30 17.07 -18.76
CA CYS A 217 17.67 15.80 -19.06
C CYS A 217 17.60 15.58 -20.56
N SER A 218 16.74 16.32 -21.26
CA SER A 218 16.53 16.23 -22.72
C SER A 218 16.47 14.79 -23.27
N VAL A 219 15.77 13.90 -22.57
CA VAL A 219 15.72 12.44 -22.86
C VAL A 219 14.30 11.88 -22.85
N ARG A 220 14.13 10.67 -23.41
CA ARG A 220 12.91 9.84 -23.29
C ARG A 220 13.26 8.52 -22.63
N GLY A 221 12.34 8.00 -21.84
CA GLY A 221 12.45 6.66 -21.24
C GLY A 221 13.59 6.48 -20.25
N ASP A 222 14.14 7.57 -19.70
CA ASP A 222 15.08 7.48 -18.59
C ASP A 222 14.35 7.00 -17.32
N LEU A 223 14.94 6.03 -16.63
CA LEU A 223 14.45 5.48 -15.36
C LEU A 223 15.30 5.97 -14.18
N GLY A 224 16.22 6.91 -14.41
CA GLY A 224 17.02 7.55 -13.37
C GLY A 224 16.19 8.50 -12.48
N PRO A 225 16.70 8.87 -11.30
CA PRO A 225 15.99 9.73 -10.35
C PRO A 225 15.77 11.16 -10.86
N ALA A 226 16.63 11.64 -11.76
CA ALA A 226 16.61 13.02 -12.23
C ALA A 226 15.62 13.26 -13.39
N CYS A 227 15.60 12.36 -14.38
CA CYS A 227 15.04 12.61 -15.70
C CYS A 227 13.92 11.64 -16.11
N ASN A 228 13.35 10.94 -15.14
CA ASN A 228 12.17 10.10 -15.38
C ASN A 228 10.90 10.93 -15.59
N SER A 229 10.00 10.42 -16.43
CA SER A 229 8.73 11.08 -16.74
C SER A 229 7.73 11.05 -15.59
N ALA A 230 7.81 10.07 -14.68
CA ALA A 230 6.95 10.00 -13.51
C ALA A 230 7.10 11.26 -12.63
N GLY A 231 8.34 11.62 -12.29
CA GLY A 231 8.66 12.82 -11.54
C GLY A 231 8.34 14.10 -12.31
N MET A 232 8.46 14.11 -13.64
CA MET A 232 8.00 15.24 -14.46
C MET A 232 6.49 15.45 -14.36
N ILE A 233 5.69 14.39 -14.50
CA ILE A 233 4.23 14.44 -14.37
C ILE A 233 3.84 14.94 -12.98
N ASP A 234 4.46 14.40 -11.93
CA ASP A 234 4.16 14.79 -10.56
C ASP A 234 4.52 16.26 -10.31
N ARG A 235 5.66 16.76 -10.82
CA ARG A 235 6.03 18.18 -10.74
C ARG A 235 5.04 19.09 -11.48
N LEU A 236 4.55 18.68 -12.64
CA LEU A 236 3.62 19.46 -13.47
C LEU A 236 2.21 19.51 -12.85
N VAL A 237 1.71 18.37 -12.38
CA VAL A 237 0.31 18.22 -11.94
C VAL A 237 0.14 18.54 -10.46
N LEU A 238 1.04 18.04 -9.61
CA LEU A 238 0.94 18.25 -8.16
C LEU A 238 1.66 19.53 -7.72
N GLY A 239 2.68 19.98 -8.45
CA GLY A 239 3.54 21.09 -8.05
C GLY A 239 4.68 20.63 -7.14
N VAL A 240 5.83 21.32 -7.24
CA VAL A 240 7.08 20.93 -6.56
C VAL A 240 6.95 20.98 -5.03
N ASP A 241 6.20 21.95 -4.50
CA ASP A 241 6.01 22.15 -3.05
C ASP A 241 5.19 21.05 -2.38
N HIS A 242 4.41 20.30 -3.16
CA HIS A 242 3.53 19.23 -2.69
C HIS A 242 4.16 17.83 -2.82
N LEU A 243 5.40 17.75 -3.31
CA LEU A 243 6.14 16.49 -3.44
C LEU A 243 6.83 16.11 -2.14
N TYR A 244 7.20 14.83 -2.02
CA TYR A 244 7.90 14.36 -0.84
C TYR A 244 9.31 14.97 -0.75
N ALA A 245 9.52 15.76 0.30
CA ALA A 245 10.73 16.54 0.50
C ALA A 245 11.96 15.72 0.91
N LYS A 246 11.85 14.42 1.21
CA LYS A 246 12.96 13.55 1.64
C LYS A 246 12.98 12.22 0.88
N PRO A 247 13.18 12.23 -0.45
CA PRO A 247 13.14 11.01 -1.24
C PRO A 247 14.30 10.06 -0.89
N VAL A 248 14.04 8.76 -1.05
CA VAL A 248 14.96 7.68 -0.65
C VAL A 248 16.27 7.70 -1.46
N TYR A 249 16.26 8.22 -2.69
CA TYR A 249 17.46 8.33 -3.51
C TYR A 249 18.51 9.27 -2.96
N ARG A 250 18.20 10.09 -1.94
CA ARG A 250 19.24 10.85 -1.23
C ARG A 250 20.29 9.95 -0.58
N ASN A 251 19.94 8.71 -0.28
CA ASN A 251 20.85 7.71 0.24
C ASN A 251 21.75 7.08 -0.86
N LEU A 252 21.65 7.53 -2.11
CA LEU A 252 22.59 7.18 -3.17
C LEU A 252 23.99 7.74 -2.85
N LYS A 253 25.02 7.02 -3.27
CA LYS A 253 26.43 7.41 -3.02
C LYS A 253 26.76 8.75 -3.67
N GLU A 254 26.12 9.02 -4.80
CA GLU A 254 26.21 10.25 -5.58
C GLU A 254 25.68 11.49 -4.81
N CYS A 255 24.81 11.28 -3.82
CA CYS A 255 24.23 12.33 -3.00
C CYS A 255 24.84 12.41 -1.58
N ASN A 256 26.05 11.88 -1.40
CA ASN A 256 26.76 11.64 -0.13
C ASN A 256 26.32 12.54 1.04
N ILE A 257 25.39 12.05 1.86
CA ILE A 257 24.76 12.82 2.94
C ILE A 257 25.80 13.08 4.04
N SER A 258 25.94 14.34 4.45
CA SER A 258 26.79 14.74 5.58
C SER A 258 26.30 14.13 6.90
N THR A 259 27.16 14.07 7.93
CA THR A 259 26.81 13.56 9.26
C THR A 259 25.62 14.30 9.92
N SER A 260 25.28 15.50 9.45
CA SER A 260 24.12 16.29 9.87
C SER A 260 22.81 15.97 9.13
N GLY A 261 22.83 15.02 8.18
CA GLY A 261 21.65 14.64 7.39
C GLY A 261 21.34 15.57 6.22
N GLN A 262 22.27 16.45 5.84
CA GLN A 262 22.13 17.39 4.73
C GLN A 262 22.96 16.95 3.52
N VAL A 263 22.41 17.14 2.31
CA VAL A 263 23.11 16.87 1.05
C VAL A 263 24.13 17.99 0.80
N PRO A 264 25.40 17.69 0.52
CA PRO A 264 26.42 18.71 0.22
C PRO A 264 26.10 19.50 -1.05
N ASP A 265 26.47 20.77 -1.09
CA ASP A 265 26.30 21.66 -2.26
C ASP A 265 27.08 21.18 -3.50
N THR A 266 28.11 20.35 -3.31
CA THR A 266 28.90 19.73 -4.40
C THR A 266 28.18 18.56 -5.08
N SER A 267 27.06 18.09 -4.52
CA SER A 267 26.30 16.97 -5.07
C SER A 267 25.53 17.39 -6.33
N PRO A 268 25.16 16.44 -7.22
CA PRO A 268 24.33 16.74 -8.37
C PRO A 268 23.04 17.49 -7.99
N ALA A 269 22.64 18.46 -8.81
CA ALA A 269 21.46 19.31 -8.62
C ALA A 269 20.18 18.54 -8.23
N TRP A 270 19.97 17.36 -8.84
CA TRP A 270 18.79 16.54 -8.60
C TRP A 270 18.78 15.86 -7.22
N CYS A 271 19.90 15.78 -6.49
CA CYS A 271 19.93 15.26 -5.12
C CYS A 271 19.12 16.10 -4.13
N HIS A 272 18.99 17.41 -4.42
CA HIS A 272 18.20 18.35 -3.63
C HIS A 272 16.72 18.34 -3.99
N ALA A 273 16.35 17.73 -5.11
CA ALA A 273 14.98 17.69 -5.57
C ALA A 273 14.05 16.93 -4.62
N PRO A 274 12.78 17.34 -4.53
CA PRO A 274 11.74 16.49 -3.97
C PRO A 274 11.27 15.48 -5.03
N PHE A 275 10.79 14.32 -4.59
CA PHE A 275 10.27 13.29 -5.48
C PHE A 275 9.29 12.39 -4.74
N ASP A 276 8.13 12.12 -5.34
CA ASP A 276 7.10 11.32 -4.71
C ASP A 276 7.08 9.86 -5.24
N PRO A 277 7.46 8.85 -4.42
CA PRO A 277 7.39 7.44 -4.82
C PRO A 277 5.96 6.88 -4.87
N GLU A 278 4.99 7.66 -4.39
CA GLU A 278 3.56 7.33 -4.34
C GLU A 278 2.75 8.19 -5.34
N GLY A 279 3.43 8.81 -6.31
CA GLY A 279 2.86 9.76 -7.27
C GLY A 279 1.80 9.19 -8.23
N LEU A 280 1.36 10.01 -9.17
CA LEU A 280 0.21 9.73 -10.04
C LEU A 280 0.43 8.52 -10.94
N LEU A 281 1.56 8.50 -11.66
CA LEU A 281 1.85 7.45 -12.63
C LEU A 281 1.97 6.08 -11.95
N SER A 282 2.68 6.06 -10.82
CA SER A 282 2.91 4.87 -10.01
C SER A 282 1.64 4.35 -9.31
N SER A 283 0.60 5.19 -9.17
CA SER A 283 -0.72 4.76 -8.66
C SER A 283 -1.50 3.92 -9.68
N LEU A 284 -1.17 4.00 -10.98
CA LEU A 284 -1.78 3.16 -12.02
C LEU A 284 -1.40 1.68 -11.83
N THR A 285 -0.11 1.39 -11.67
CA THR A 285 0.38 0.02 -11.44
C THR A 285 0.01 -0.48 -10.03
N ALA A 286 -0.15 0.40 -9.06
CA ALA A 286 -0.76 0.06 -7.77
C ALA A 286 -2.22 -0.43 -7.93
N ALA A 287 -3.02 0.21 -8.77
CA ALA A 287 -4.38 -0.24 -9.06
C ALA A 287 -4.41 -1.61 -9.75
N VAL A 288 -3.47 -1.88 -10.65
CA VAL A 288 -3.31 -3.22 -11.27
C VAL A 288 -2.97 -4.27 -10.21
N THR A 289 -2.15 -3.95 -9.22
CA THR A 289 -1.85 -4.86 -8.09
C THR A 289 -3.10 -5.21 -7.29
N CYS A 290 -3.99 -4.23 -7.05
CA CYS A 290 -5.29 -4.48 -6.44
C CYS A 290 -6.17 -5.39 -7.31
N ILE A 291 -6.16 -5.21 -8.64
CA ILE A 291 -6.90 -6.09 -9.57
C ILE A 291 -6.32 -7.51 -9.54
N ILE A 292 -5.00 -7.69 -9.45
CA ILE A 292 -4.37 -9.02 -9.30
C ILE A 292 -4.85 -9.68 -7.99
N GLY A 293 -4.88 -8.93 -6.89
CA GLY A 293 -5.44 -9.42 -5.62
C GLY A 293 -6.94 -9.73 -5.70
N LEU A 294 -7.72 -8.97 -6.48
CA LEU A 294 -9.14 -9.23 -6.72
C LEU A 294 -9.36 -10.64 -7.29
N GLN A 295 -8.51 -11.08 -8.23
CA GLN A 295 -8.58 -12.42 -8.83
C GLN A 295 -8.36 -13.53 -7.80
N TYR A 296 -7.45 -13.32 -6.84
CA TYR A 296 -7.25 -14.25 -5.72
C TYR A 296 -8.52 -14.38 -4.87
N GLY A 297 -9.18 -13.25 -4.59
CA GLY A 297 -10.44 -13.24 -3.85
C GLY A 297 -11.60 -13.87 -4.62
N HIS A 298 -11.62 -13.80 -5.96
CA HIS A 298 -12.62 -14.52 -6.78
C HIS A 298 -12.48 -16.03 -6.68
N VAL A 299 -11.24 -16.53 -6.78
CA VAL A 299 -10.92 -17.95 -6.56
C VAL A 299 -11.36 -18.37 -5.16
N LEU A 300 -11.10 -17.57 -4.13
CA LEU A 300 -11.55 -17.83 -2.76
C LEU A 300 -13.08 -17.87 -2.64
N ALA A 301 -13.78 -16.97 -3.33
CA ALA A 301 -15.23 -16.82 -3.22
C ALA A 301 -16.03 -17.89 -3.98
N HIS A 302 -15.50 -18.40 -5.09
CA HIS A 302 -16.21 -19.31 -6.01
C HIS A 302 -15.82 -20.78 -5.81
N LEU A 303 -14.53 -21.10 -5.84
CA LEU A 303 -14.06 -22.48 -5.65
C LEU A 303 -14.25 -22.87 -4.19
N GLN A 304 -14.89 -24.00 -3.91
CA GLN A 304 -15.06 -24.51 -2.54
C GLN A 304 -13.87 -25.36 -2.10
N ASP A 305 -13.21 -26.05 -3.03
CA ASP A 305 -12.12 -26.98 -2.74
C ASP A 305 -10.79 -26.26 -2.41
N HIS A 306 -10.12 -26.72 -1.34
CA HIS A 306 -8.84 -26.18 -0.89
C HIS A 306 -7.71 -26.46 -1.89
N LYS A 307 -7.65 -27.67 -2.46
CA LYS A 307 -6.59 -28.05 -3.42
C LYS A 307 -6.73 -27.24 -4.72
N GLY A 308 -7.95 -27.09 -5.21
CA GLY A 308 -8.28 -26.25 -6.36
C GLY A 308 -7.85 -24.81 -6.17
N ARG A 309 -8.16 -24.19 -5.02
CA ARG A 309 -7.73 -22.81 -4.70
C ARG A 309 -6.20 -22.67 -4.74
N LEU A 310 -5.49 -23.56 -4.05
CA LEU A 310 -4.04 -23.54 -3.97
C LEU A 310 -3.36 -23.78 -5.31
N CYS A 311 -3.89 -24.69 -6.14
CA CYS A 311 -3.36 -24.95 -7.47
C CYS A 311 -3.46 -23.71 -8.37
N HIS A 312 -4.64 -23.08 -8.42
CA HIS A 312 -4.84 -21.86 -9.22
C HIS A 312 -3.97 -20.70 -8.76
N TRP A 313 -3.92 -20.45 -7.45
CA TRP A 313 -3.07 -19.40 -6.89
C TRP A 313 -1.58 -19.66 -7.13
N SER A 314 -1.10 -20.88 -6.86
CA SER A 314 0.32 -21.21 -7.03
C SER A 314 0.74 -21.11 -8.49
N LEU A 315 -0.05 -21.66 -9.42
CA LEU A 315 0.21 -21.55 -10.86
C LEU A 315 0.26 -20.08 -11.29
N PHE A 316 -0.74 -19.29 -10.88
CA PHE A 316 -0.81 -17.89 -11.26
C PHE A 316 0.34 -17.06 -10.67
N SER A 317 0.72 -17.27 -9.41
CA SER A 317 1.90 -16.65 -8.79
C SER A 317 3.20 -17.01 -9.51
N VAL A 318 3.40 -18.28 -9.85
CA VAL A 318 4.61 -18.71 -10.57
C VAL A 318 4.70 -18.06 -11.95
N LEU A 319 3.58 -17.97 -12.68
CA LEU A 319 3.53 -17.30 -13.98
C LEU A 319 3.88 -15.81 -13.87
N LEU A 320 3.33 -15.09 -12.89
CA LEU A 320 3.68 -13.70 -12.63
C LEU A 320 5.16 -13.52 -12.27
N LEU A 321 5.71 -14.43 -11.46
CA LEU A 321 7.11 -14.39 -11.05
C LEU A 321 8.04 -14.60 -12.25
N VAL A 322 7.77 -15.61 -13.07
CA VAL A 322 8.56 -15.91 -14.28
C VAL A 322 8.51 -14.73 -15.26
N LEU A 323 7.33 -14.15 -15.50
CA LEU A 323 7.18 -12.98 -16.37
C LEU A 323 7.93 -11.76 -15.80
N GLY A 324 7.83 -11.52 -14.50
CA GLY A 324 8.54 -10.43 -13.83
C GLY A 324 10.05 -10.58 -13.92
N LEU A 325 10.58 -11.78 -13.66
CA LEU A 325 12.01 -12.09 -13.79
C LEU A 325 12.50 -12.01 -15.24
N PHE A 326 11.66 -12.39 -16.21
CA PHE A 326 11.98 -12.26 -17.63
C PHE A 326 12.16 -10.78 -18.04
N LEU A 327 11.32 -9.87 -17.53
CA LEU A 327 11.49 -8.44 -17.76
C LEU A 327 12.76 -7.88 -17.10
N VAL A 328 13.15 -8.41 -15.95
CA VAL A 328 14.46 -8.09 -15.32
C VAL A 328 15.61 -8.56 -16.21
N PHE A 329 15.49 -9.77 -16.79
CA PHE A 329 16.48 -10.30 -17.72
C PHE A 329 16.63 -9.46 -19.00
N ILE A 330 15.54 -8.87 -19.49
CA ILE A 330 15.55 -7.91 -20.62
C ILE A 330 16.27 -6.58 -20.26
N GLY A 331 16.56 -6.35 -18.98
CA GLY A 331 17.29 -5.16 -18.51
C GLY A 331 16.40 -4.06 -17.94
N ILE A 332 15.11 -4.31 -17.72
CA ILE A 332 14.26 -3.35 -16.98
C ILE A 332 14.62 -3.44 -15.49
N PRO A 333 15.05 -2.34 -14.85
CA PRO A 333 15.43 -2.36 -13.43
C PRO A 333 14.21 -2.55 -12.54
N VAL A 334 14.38 -3.28 -11.44
CA VAL A 334 13.33 -3.38 -10.40
C VAL A 334 13.36 -2.10 -9.57
N ASN A 335 12.33 -1.27 -9.71
CA ASN A 335 12.26 0.03 -9.05
C ASN A 335 10.89 0.26 -8.40
N LYS A 336 10.91 0.49 -7.08
CA LYS A 336 9.73 0.73 -6.24
C LYS A 336 9.21 2.16 -6.36
N SER A 337 10.10 3.15 -6.45
CA SER A 337 9.75 4.56 -6.57
C SER A 337 8.96 4.86 -7.84
N LEU A 338 9.31 4.20 -8.95
CA LEU A 338 8.57 4.28 -10.22
C LEU A 338 7.42 3.27 -10.28
N TYR A 339 7.39 2.29 -9.38
CA TYR A 339 6.47 1.14 -9.37
C TYR A 339 6.41 0.45 -10.75
N THR A 340 7.60 0.05 -11.22
CA THR A 340 7.84 -0.60 -12.52
C THR A 340 7.03 -1.89 -12.70
N ILE A 341 6.72 -2.26 -13.94
CA ILE A 341 5.86 -3.44 -14.24
C ILE A 341 6.50 -4.74 -13.73
N ASN A 342 7.80 -4.94 -13.96
CA ASN A 342 8.54 -6.09 -13.42
C ASN A 342 8.48 -6.14 -11.88
N TYR A 343 8.65 -5.00 -11.19
CA TYR A 343 8.51 -4.89 -9.75
C TYR A 343 7.09 -5.26 -9.28
N MET A 344 6.05 -4.74 -9.94
CA MET A 344 4.65 -5.06 -9.67
C MET A 344 4.39 -6.58 -9.79
N LEU A 345 4.89 -7.21 -10.86
CA LEU A 345 4.70 -8.64 -11.11
C LEU A 345 5.41 -9.50 -10.07
N ILE A 346 6.69 -9.21 -9.77
CA ILE A 346 7.49 -9.94 -8.78
C ILE A 346 6.85 -9.83 -7.38
N THR A 347 6.47 -8.62 -6.98
CA THR A 347 5.90 -8.39 -5.65
C THR A 347 4.49 -8.97 -5.52
N SER A 348 3.66 -8.91 -6.56
CA SER A 348 2.35 -9.58 -6.58
C SER A 348 2.50 -11.11 -6.52
N ALA A 349 3.48 -11.67 -7.22
CA ALA A 349 3.76 -13.10 -7.16
C ALA A 349 4.16 -13.55 -5.75
N SER A 350 5.06 -12.79 -5.10
CA SER A 350 5.45 -13.04 -3.70
C SER A 350 4.28 -12.89 -2.72
N ALA A 351 3.37 -11.93 -2.96
CA ALA A 351 2.18 -11.75 -2.15
C ALA A 351 1.27 -12.97 -2.25
N GLY A 352 1.06 -13.47 -3.47
CA GLY A 352 0.26 -14.68 -3.71
C GLY A 352 0.87 -15.95 -3.10
N ILE A 353 2.18 -16.14 -3.18
CA ILE A 353 2.89 -17.27 -2.54
C ILE A 353 2.75 -17.18 -1.01
N THR A 354 2.98 -15.99 -0.45
CA THR A 354 2.85 -15.73 0.99
C THR A 354 1.41 -15.95 1.46
N PHE A 355 0.42 -15.54 0.66
CA PHE A 355 -0.99 -15.78 0.95
C PHE A 355 -1.33 -17.28 0.93
N CYS A 356 -0.81 -18.05 -0.05
CA CYS A 356 -0.97 -19.51 -0.08
C CYS A 356 -0.39 -20.18 1.17
N PHE A 357 0.77 -19.72 1.63
CA PHE A 357 1.40 -20.20 2.85
C PHE A 357 0.50 -20.00 4.08
N PHE A 358 -0.01 -18.78 4.32
CA PHE A 358 -0.91 -18.54 5.45
C PHE A 358 -2.25 -19.25 5.32
N TYR A 359 -2.77 -19.37 4.10
CA TYR A 359 -3.99 -20.12 3.83
C TYR A 359 -3.84 -21.59 4.23
N LEU A 360 -2.74 -22.24 3.82
CA LEU A 360 -2.40 -23.60 4.23
C LEU A 360 -2.24 -23.71 5.75
N LEU A 361 -1.46 -22.82 6.35
CA LEU A 361 -1.15 -22.87 7.77
C LEU A 361 -2.39 -22.72 8.66
N VAL A 362 -3.27 -21.77 8.32
CA VAL A 362 -4.34 -21.30 9.21
C VAL A 362 -5.71 -21.88 8.83
N ASP A 363 -6.06 -21.88 7.54
CA ASP A 363 -7.39 -22.30 7.09
C ASP A 363 -7.45 -23.80 6.73
N VAL A 364 -6.32 -24.44 6.39
CA VAL A 364 -6.26 -25.89 6.08
C VAL A 364 -5.77 -26.69 7.30
N TYR A 365 -4.60 -26.36 7.85
CA TYR A 365 -4.03 -27.10 8.98
C TYR A 365 -4.53 -26.62 10.36
N GLY A 366 -5.17 -25.46 10.43
CA GLY A 366 -5.78 -24.97 11.67
C GLY A 366 -4.80 -24.45 12.73
N TYR A 367 -3.54 -24.14 12.38
CA TYR A 367 -2.53 -23.63 13.33
C TYR A 367 -2.73 -22.15 13.72
N ARG A 368 -3.94 -21.79 14.18
CA ARG A 368 -4.31 -20.41 14.54
C ARG A 368 -3.51 -19.84 15.70
N TYR A 369 -3.08 -20.70 16.63
CA TYR A 369 -2.27 -20.27 17.78
C TYR A 369 -0.92 -19.66 17.37
N LEU A 370 -0.33 -20.07 16.25
CA LEU A 370 0.94 -19.48 15.80
C LEU A 370 0.77 -18.08 15.21
N THR A 371 -0.43 -17.78 14.68
CA THR A 371 -0.70 -16.55 13.95
C THR A 371 -1.61 -15.57 14.71
N PHE A 372 -1.91 -15.83 15.98
CA PHE A 372 -2.90 -15.04 16.74
C PHE A 372 -2.57 -13.54 16.81
N ILE A 373 -1.28 -13.19 16.95
CA ILE A 373 -0.83 -11.79 16.99
C ILE A 373 -1.09 -11.13 15.64
N LEU A 374 -0.71 -11.81 14.54
CA LEU A 374 -0.93 -11.30 13.19
C LEU A 374 -2.42 -11.18 12.88
N GLU A 375 -3.24 -12.17 13.27
CA GLU A 375 -4.69 -12.08 13.13
C GLU A 375 -5.26 -10.85 13.83
N TRP A 376 -4.88 -10.62 15.10
CA TRP A 376 -5.31 -9.46 15.87
C TRP A 376 -4.88 -8.14 15.21
N MET A 377 -3.61 -8.04 14.79
CA MET A 377 -3.10 -6.87 14.08
C MET A 377 -3.87 -6.64 12.77
N GLY A 378 -4.26 -7.69 12.07
CA GLY A 378 -5.03 -7.61 10.83
C GLY A 378 -6.45 -7.10 11.02
N ILE A 379 -7.11 -7.50 12.11
CA ILE A 379 -8.45 -7.01 12.48
C ILE A 379 -8.40 -5.51 12.79
N HIS A 380 -7.36 -5.04 13.49
CA HIS A 380 -7.17 -3.66 13.92
C HIS A 380 -6.24 -2.83 13.01
N SER A 381 -6.00 -3.29 11.79
CA SER A 381 -4.96 -2.75 10.89
C SER A 381 -5.00 -1.24 10.68
N LEU A 382 -6.18 -0.65 10.43
CA LEU A 382 -6.30 0.79 10.21
C LEU A 382 -5.93 1.61 11.46
N SER A 383 -6.38 1.16 12.64
CA SER A 383 -6.07 1.83 13.91
C SER A 383 -4.56 1.78 14.20
N ILE A 384 -3.92 0.63 13.97
CA ILE A 384 -2.47 0.49 14.16
C ILE A 384 -1.73 1.37 13.14
N PHE A 385 -2.16 1.39 11.88
CA PHE A 385 -1.59 2.25 10.84
C PHE A 385 -1.61 3.72 11.25
N VAL A 386 -2.76 4.21 11.75
CA VAL A 386 -2.92 5.59 12.23
C VAL A 386 -1.96 5.86 13.39
N LEU A 387 -1.90 4.98 14.39
CA LEU A 387 -1.05 5.15 15.58
C LEU A 387 0.45 5.17 15.24
N VAL A 388 0.88 4.32 14.30
CA VAL A 388 2.28 4.25 13.86
C VAL A 388 2.64 5.47 13.01
N THR A 389 1.84 5.79 11.99
CA THR A 389 2.15 6.87 11.04
C THR A 389 2.12 8.25 11.69
N SER A 390 1.22 8.46 12.67
CA SER A 390 1.13 9.74 13.41
C SER A 390 2.22 9.89 14.49
N ASN A 391 3.13 8.92 14.65
CA ASN A 391 4.06 8.82 15.78
C ASN A 391 3.40 8.85 17.16
N LEU A 392 2.06 8.75 17.25
CA LEU A 392 1.34 8.88 18.51
C LEU A 392 1.76 7.80 19.49
N ALA A 393 1.99 6.57 19.01
CA ALA A 393 2.51 5.48 19.83
C ALA A 393 3.88 5.81 20.46
N VAL A 394 4.80 6.37 19.67
CA VAL A 394 6.13 6.77 20.14
C VAL A 394 6.03 7.90 21.14
N MET A 395 5.21 8.92 20.85
CA MET A 395 4.97 10.05 21.75
C MET A 395 4.39 9.59 23.08
N SER A 396 3.41 8.68 23.07
CA SER A 396 2.83 8.13 24.30
C SER A 396 3.85 7.36 25.12
N ILE A 397 4.70 6.54 24.50
CA ILE A 397 5.74 5.78 25.21
C ILE A 397 6.84 6.71 25.75
N GLN A 398 7.29 7.69 24.96
CA GLN A 398 8.30 8.67 25.39
C GLN A 398 7.78 9.62 26.48
N GLY A 399 6.46 9.84 26.54
CA GLY A 399 5.83 10.65 27.59
C GLY A 399 6.02 10.09 29.00
N PHE A 400 6.32 8.79 29.15
CA PHE A 400 6.68 8.19 30.42
C PHE A 400 8.19 8.34 30.67
N TYR A 401 8.56 9.14 31.67
CA TYR A 401 9.94 9.37 32.08
C TYR A 401 10.09 9.28 33.60
N LEU A 402 11.28 8.86 34.04
CA LEU A 402 11.63 8.79 35.46
C LEU A 402 12.36 10.06 35.89
N SER A 403 11.71 10.86 36.73
CA SER A 403 12.20 12.11 37.35
C SER A 403 12.52 13.25 36.38
N VAL A 404 13.28 13.00 35.32
CA VAL A 404 13.74 13.98 34.33
C VAL A 404 13.32 13.54 32.92
N PRO A 405 12.79 14.42 32.05
CA PRO A 405 12.35 14.07 30.69
C PRO A 405 13.42 13.42 29.80
N ALA A 406 14.70 13.66 30.09
CA ALA A 406 15.83 13.01 29.41
C ALA A 406 15.91 11.50 29.67
N ASN A 407 15.36 11.02 30.80
CA ASN A 407 15.39 9.63 31.22
C ASN A 407 14.07 8.93 30.86
N ASN A 408 13.67 9.06 29.59
CA ASN A 408 12.47 8.41 29.08
C ASN A 408 12.72 6.91 28.80
N ILE A 409 11.64 6.13 28.78
CA ILE A 409 11.70 4.67 28.59
C ILE A 409 12.44 4.29 27.31
N VAL A 410 12.24 5.05 26.22
CA VAL A 410 12.89 4.78 24.94
C VAL A 410 14.41 4.99 25.02
N HIS A 411 14.87 6.06 25.64
CA HIS A 411 16.28 6.36 25.86
C HIS A 411 16.95 5.29 26.74
N TRP A 412 16.24 4.80 27.76
CA TRP A 412 16.72 3.71 28.61
C TRP A 412 16.88 2.39 27.84
N ILE A 413 15.93 2.06 26.95
CA ILE A 413 16.00 0.86 26.09
C ILE A 413 17.15 0.99 25.10
N ILE A 414 17.27 2.13 24.41
CA ILE A 414 18.34 2.35 23.43
C ILE A 414 19.72 2.23 24.09
N THR A 415 19.94 2.90 25.22
CA THR A 415 21.24 2.86 25.93
C THR A 415 21.60 1.47 26.48
N ARG A 416 20.61 0.61 26.76
CA ARG A 416 20.82 -0.76 27.26
C ARG A 416 21.01 -1.82 26.18
N PHE A 417 20.35 -1.68 25.04
CA PHE A 417 20.27 -2.74 24.02
C PHE A 417 20.91 -2.37 22.68
N VAL A 418 21.07 -1.09 22.40
CA VAL A 418 21.72 -0.58 21.19
C VAL A 418 23.07 -0.01 21.63
N HIS A 419 24.05 -0.90 21.83
CA HIS A 419 25.43 -0.49 21.99
C HIS A 419 25.89 0.16 20.67
N THR A 420 26.11 1.48 20.69
CA THR A 420 26.92 2.19 19.68
C THR A 420 28.37 1.79 19.78
#